data_AF-A0AAN8IBM1-F1
#
_entry.id   AF-A0AAN8IBM1-F1
#
_cell.length_a   1.000
_cell.length_b   1.000
_cell.length_c   1.000
_cell.angle_alpha   90.00
_cell.angle_beta   90.00
_cell.angle_gamma   90.00
#
_symmetry.space_group_name_H-M   'P 1'
#
loop_
_entity.id
_entity.type
_entity.pdbx_description
1 polymer ?
#
loop_
_entity_poly.entity_id
_entity_poly.type
_entity_poly.pdbx_seq_one_letter_code
_entity_poly.pdbx_strand_id
1 'polypeptide(L)'
;QKLLHKAFKPRLFQESLANGKTPAENDCNDFRFRVPKTHREFLLDYRELQRLPPENFVKYFMAIPTSGYPSLFGELLEAEVIGTLLRGFSTLLESNGIEAHDVSTCLLSLSDLPRFQLLSMFFGDDEKKDLEIICRFLPRSDAVTIREKYGVEEINEE
;
A
#
# COMPACT_ATOMS: atom_id res chain seq x y z
N GLN A 1 38.64 -30.50 33.78
CA GLN A 1 39.62 -29.91 32.84
C GLN A 1 39.35 -28.41 32.73
N LYS A 2 40.41 -27.61 32.70
CA LYS A 2 40.43 -26.15 32.74
C LYS A 2 40.30 -25.54 31.34
N LEU A 3 39.64 -24.37 31.29
CA LEU A 3 39.72 -23.25 30.32
C LEU A 3 39.42 -23.49 28.83
N LEU A 4 38.43 -22.74 28.31
CA LEU A 4 38.68 -21.63 27.38
C LEU A 4 37.46 -20.69 27.26
N HIS A 5 37.72 -19.41 27.54
CA HIS A 5 36.84 -18.27 27.33
C HIS A 5 36.41 -18.11 25.87
N LYS A 6 35.15 -17.72 25.65
CA LYS A 6 34.83 -16.65 24.70
C LYS A 6 33.56 -15.92 25.13
N ALA A 7 33.66 -14.61 25.05
CA ALA A 7 32.80 -13.63 25.69
C ALA A 7 31.40 -13.57 25.07
N PHE A 8 30.39 -13.55 25.93
CA PHE A 8 29.07 -13.01 25.62
C PHE A 8 28.77 -11.96 26.70
N LYS A 9 28.90 -10.68 26.35
CA LYS A 9 28.46 -9.56 27.19
C LYS A 9 27.04 -9.17 26.75
N PRO A 10 25.99 -9.51 27.50
CA PRO A 10 24.76 -8.75 27.41
C PRO A 10 25.00 -7.41 28.15
N ARG A 11 24.88 -6.28 27.45
CA ARG A 11 24.88 -4.98 28.13
C ARG A 11 23.59 -4.86 28.91
N LEU A 12 23.79 -4.62 30.20
CA LEU A 12 22.81 -4.37 31.24
C LEU A 12 21.81 -3.29 30.83
N PHE A 13 20.54 -3.64 31.03
CA PHE A 13 19.46 -2.74 31.39
C PHE A 13 19.97 -1.69 32.38
N GLN A 14 19.78 -0.41 32.03
CA GLN A 14 19.92 0.67 32.98
C GLN A 14 18.50 1.12 33.32
N GLU A 15 17.99 0.62 34.45
CA GLU A 15 16.82 1.19 35.11
C GLU A 15 17.17 2.60 35.59
N SER A 16 16.37 3.58 35.20
CA SER A 16 16.21 4.82 35.94
C SER A 16 14.72 5.15 36.01
N LEU A 17 14.10 4.70 37.10
CA LEU A 17 12.77 5.12 37.52
C LEU A 17 12.84 6.59 37.97
N ALA A 18 12.21 7.48 37.19
CA ALA A 18 11.80 8.79 37.67
C ALA A 18 10.35 9.02 37.26
N ASN A 19 9.50 9.02 38.27
CA ASN A 19 8.05 9.12 38.25
C ASN A 19 7.59 10.52 37.79
N GLY A 20 6.67 10.59 36.83
CA GLY A 20 6.07 11.83 36.37
C GLY A 20 4.89 11.63 35.41
N LYS A 21 3.68 11.70 35.97
CA LYS A 21 2.34 12.00 35.37
C LYS A 21 2.18 11.98 33.82
N THR A 22 1.21 11.15 33.40
CA THR A 22 0.47 10.99 32.13
C THR A 22 0.26 12.26 31.28
N PRO A 23 0.09 12.16 29.94
CA PRO A 23 -1.08 11.49 29.35
C PRO A 23 -0.76 10.53 28.20
N ALA A 24 -1.74 9.65 27.91
CA ALA A 24 -1.84 8.78 26.75
C ALA A 24 -0.83 9.08 25.62
N GLU A 25 0.15 8.19 25.46
CA GLU A 25 0.81 8.03 24.18
C GLU A 25 -0.27 7.49 23.21
N ASN A 26 -1.03 8.43 22.65
CA ASN A 26 -1.44 8.34 21.27
C ASN A 26 -0.16 8.10 20.50
N ASP A 27 0.16 6.83 20.25
CA ASP A 27 1.18 6.43 19.28
C ASP A 27 0.59 6.81 17.91
N CYS A 28 0.62 8.11 17.65
CA CYS A 28 0.26 8.72 16.40
C CYS A 28 1.36 8.30 15.44
N ASN A 29 1.17 7.12 14.83
CA ASN A 29 1.99 6.52 13.77
C ASN A 29 2.79 7.61 13.04
N ASP A 30 4.02 7.84 13.53
CA ASP A 30 4.90 8.83 12.94
C ASP A 30 5.30 8.21 11.60
N PHE A 31 4.71 8.73 10.52
CA PHE A 31 4.75 8.11 9.21
C PHE A 31 6.20 8.14 8.70
N ARG A 32 6.95 7.07 9.01
CA ARG A 32 8.41 7.02 8.90
C ARG A 32 8.91 7.02 7.46
N PHE A 33 8.03 6.70 6.52
CA PHE A 33 8.36 6.58 5.10
C PHE A 33 8.29 7.91 4.40
N ARG A 34 9.33 8.24 3.63
CA ARG A 34 9.38 9.44 2.80
C ARG A 34 8.95 9.06 1.38
N VAL A 35 8.52 10.06 0.61
CA VAL A 35 8.23 9.84 -0.82
C VAL A 35 9.50 9.33 -1.51
N PRO A 36 9.47 8.12 -2.11
CA PRO A 36 10.63 7.53 -2.76
C PRO A 36 10.98 8.32 -4.01
N LYS A 37 12.28 8.48 -4.26
CA LYS A 37 12.82 9.12 -5.47
C LYS A 37 13.25 8.11 -6.52
N THR A 38 13.42 6.85 -6.12
CA THR A 38 13.84 5.77 -7.01
C THR A 38 12.98 4.53 -6.76
N HIS A 39 12.83 3.70 -7.79
CA HIS A 39 12.13 2.42 -7.66
C HIS A 39 12.74 1.53 -6.58
N ARG A 40 14.07 1.60 -6.40
CA ARG A 40 14.78 0.86 -5.36
C ARG A 40 14.36 1.29 -3.95
N GLU A 41 14.21 2.60 -3.71
CA GLU A 41 13.72 3.11 -2.43
C GLU A 41 12.29 2.63 -2.19
N PHE A 42 11.43 2.73 -3.21
CA PHE A 42 10.07 2.23 -3.16
C PHE A 42 10.00 0.74 -2.77
N LEU A 43 10.81 -0.12 -3.39
CA LEU A 43 10.81 -1.56 -3.08
C LEU A 43 11.28 -1.87 -1.65
N LEU A 44 12.20 -1.07 -1.10
CA LEU A 44 12.64 -1.25 0.29
C LEU A 44 11.51 -0.91 1.25
N ASP A 45 10.84 0.22 1.04
CA ASP A 45 9.71 0.65 1.84
C ASP A 45 8.54 -0.34 1.70
N TYR A 46 8.23 -0.77 0.47
CA TYR A 46 7.18 -1.73 0.18
C TYR A 46 7.37 -3.04 0.96
N ARG A 47 8.58 -3.61 0.98
CA ARG A 47 8.87 -4.85 1.74
C ARG A 47 8.66 -4.70 3.24
N GLU A 48 8.84 -3.51 3.79
CA GLU A 48 8.52 -3.24 5.19
C GLU A 48 7.00 -3.12 5.39
N LEU A 49 6.33 -2.40 4.49
CA LEU A 49 4.89 -2.17 4.52
C LEU A 49 4.06 -3.43 4.27
N GLN A 50 4.56 -4.41 3.52
CA GLN A 50 3.92 -5.72 3.33
C GLN A 50 3.72 -6.51 4.63
N ARG A 51 4.44 -6.17 5.70
CA ARG A 51 4.28 -6.79 7.03
C ARG A 51 3.21 -6.11 7.88
N LEU A 52 2.64 -5.01 7.39
CA LEU A 52 1.64 -4.20 8.07
C LEU A 52 0.28 -4.36 7.35
N PRO A 53 -0.82 -3.91 7.97
CA PRO A 53 -2.12 -3.84 7.29
C PRO A 53 -2.03 -3.04 5.97
N PRO A 54 -2.72 -3.46 4.90
CA PRO A 54 -2.56 -2.91 3.55
C PRO A 54 -2.94 -1.43 3.45
N GLU A 55 -3.75 -0.92 4.38
CA GLU A 55 -4.12 0.49 4.47
C GLU A 55 -2.91 1.39 4.75
N ASN A 56 -1.89 0.89 5.45
CA ASN A 56 -0.65 1.63 5.66
C ASN A 56 0.15 1.77 4.37
N PHE A 57 0.13 0.74 3.51
CA PHE A 57 0.72 0.84 2.19
C PHE A 57 -0.03 1.85 1.31
N VAL A 58 -1.36 1.87 1.36
CA VAL A 58 -2.16 2.89 0.65
C VAL A 58 -1.77 4.30 1.07
N LYS A 59 -1.69 4.58 2.38
CA LYS A 59 -1.28 5.91 2.88
C LYS A 59 0.08 6.33 2.35
N TYR A 60 1.03 5.39 2.25
CA TYR A 60 2.36 5.64 1.72
C TYR A 60 2.32 5.89 0.21
N PHE A 61 1.62 5.03 -0.52
CA PHE A 61 1.52 5.11 -1.98
C PHE A 61 0.84 6.41 -2.42
N MET A 62 -0.22 6.82 -1.71
CA MET A 62 -0.94 8.07 -1.97
C MET A 62 -0.11 9.33 -1.67
N ALA A 63 0.97 9.23 -0.89
CA ALA A 63 1.91 10.33 -0.73
C ALA A 63 2.81 10.55 -1.97
N ILE A 64 2.84 9.60 -2.91
CA ILE A 64 3.58 9.68 -4.17
C ILE A 64 2.74 10.44 -5.19
N PRO A 65 3.22 11.58 -5.74
CA PRO A 65 2.48 12.30 -6.76
C PRO A 65 2.29 11.43 -8.01
N THR A 66 1.07 11.39 -8.56
CA THR A 66 0.74 10.61 -9.77
C THR A 66 1.59 11.00 -10.98
N SER A 67 2.00 12.27 -11.08
CA SER A 67 2.94 12.76 -12.09
C SER A 67 4.31 12.09 -12.05
N GLY A 68 4.69 11.51 -10.90
CA GLY A 68 5.93 10.77 -10.72
C GLY A 68 5.85 9.30 -11.13
N TYR A 69 4.65 8.74 -11.30
CA TYR A 69 4.47 7.30 -11.53
C TYR A 69 5.23 6.77 -12.76
N PRO A 70 5.22 7.44 -13.94
CA PRO A 70 5.96 6.93 -15.10
C PRO A 70 7.46 6.79 -14.82
N SER A 71 8.04 7.71 -14.07
CA SER A 71 9.47 7.70 -13.73
C SER A 71 9.83 6.70 -12.64
N LEU A 72 8.91 6.48 -11.70
CA LEU A 72 9.15 5.64 -10.52
C LEU A 72 8.80 4.17 -10.77
N PHE A 73 7.73 3.94 -11.52
CA PHE A 73 7.18 2.61 -11.76
C PHE A 73 7.40 2.14 -13.19
N GLY A 74 7.29 3.00 -14.21
CA GLY A 74 7.62 2.69 -15.61
C GLY A 74 7.32 1.24 -16.01
N GLU A 75 8.36 0.48 -16.37
CA GLU A 75 8.27 -0.96 -16.67
C GLU A 75 8.49 -1.88 -15.46
N LEU A 76 8.76 -1.32 -14.28
CA LEU A 76 9.10 -2.00 -13.04
C LEU A 76 7.91 -2.20 -12.10
N LEU A 77 6.71 -1.75 -12.46
CA LEU A 77 5.51 -2.02 -11.67
C LEU A 77 5.21 -3.53 -11.66
N GLU A 78 4.82 -4.05 -10.51
CA GLU A 78 4.51 -5.46 -10.31
C GLU A 78 3.04 -5.65 -9.93
N ALA A 79 2.43 -6.77 -10.34
CA ALA A 79 1.02 -7.06 -10.08
C ALA A 79 0.73 -7.17 -8.57
N GLU A 80 1.66 -7.72 -7.79
CA GLU A 80 1.54 -7.86 -6.32
C GLU A 80 1.41 -6.49 -5.62
N VAL A 81 2.13 -5.48 -6.12
CA VAL A 81 2.05 -4.10 -5.61
C VAL A 81 0.63 -3.55 -5.81
N ILE A 82 0.06 -3.77 -7.01
CA ILE A 82 -1.29 -3.32 -7.33
C ILE A 82 -2.31 -4.08 -6.49
N GLY A 83 -2.17 -5.41 -6.35
CA GLY A 83 -3.08 -6.23 -5.52
C GLY A 83 -3.10 -5.77 -4.05
N THR A 84 -1.94 -5.46 -3.48
CA THR A 84 -1.85 -4.90 -2.12
C THR A 84 -2.56 -3.55 -2.01
N LEU A 85 -2.42 -2.70 -3.04
CA LEU A 85 -3.09 -1.40 -3.11
C LEU A 85 -4.61 -1.54 -3.19
N LEU A 86 -5.11 -2.43 -4.06
CA LEU A 86 -6.54 -2.71 -4.23
C LEU A 86 -7.17 -3.17 -2.91
N ARG A 87 -6.53 -4.10 -2.22
CA ARG A 87 -6.98 -4.58 -0.91
C ARG A 87 -7.03 -3.48 0.14
N GLY A 88 -6.04 -2.60 0.15
CA GLY A 88 -6.05 -1.47 1.08
C GLY A 88 -7.14 -0.44 0.74
N PHE A 89 -7.38 -0.18 -0.56
CA PHE A 89 -8.45 0.71 -1.00
C PHE A 89 -9.83 0.16 -0.68
N SER A 90 -10.09 -1.13 -0.88
CA SER A 90 -11.39 -1.74 -0.56
C SER A 90 -11.71 -1.56 0.93
N THR A 91 -10.77 -1.89 1.84
CA THR A 91 -10.97 -1.66 3.28
C THR A 91 -11.15 -0.19 3.65
N LEU A 92 -10.35 0.71 3.08
CA LEU A 92 -10.43 2.13 3.40
C LEU A 92 -11.71 2.79 2.88
N LEU A 93 -12.21 2.38 1.71
CA LEU A 93 -13.48 2.87 1.19
C LEU A 93 -14.66 2.42 2.05
N GLU A 94 -14.69 1.14 2.43
CA GLU A 94 -15.75 0.60 3.29
C GLU A 94 -15.80 1.26 4.68
N SER A 95 -14.65 1.73 5.18
CA SER A 95 -14.52 2.41 6.47
C SER A 95 -14.55 3.95 6.38
N ASN A 96 -14.78 4.52 5.20
CA ASN A 96 -14.68 5.97 4.93
C ASN A 96 -13.33 6.58 5.36
N GLY A 97 -12.24 5.81 5.25
CA GLY A 97 -10.87 6.23 5.56
C GLY A 97 -10.13 6.90 4.39
N ILE A 98 -10.72 6.93 3.19
CA ILE A 98 -10.18 7.58 2.00
C ILE A 98 -11.30 8.10 1.10
N GLU A 99 -11.04 9.19 0.39
CA GLU A 99 -11.99 9.76 -0.57
C GLU A 99 -12.00 8.97 -1.88
N ALA A 100 -13.20 8.66 -2.39
CA ALA A 100 -13.38 7.89 -3.63
C ALA A 100 -12.71 8.54 -4.85
N HIS A 101 -12.70 9.87 -4.92
CA HIS A 101 -12.05 10.63 -5.98
C HIS A 101 -10.53 10.41 -6.03
N ASP A 102 -9.88 10.30 -4.86
CA ASP A 102 -8.44 10.10 -4.78
C ASP A 102 -8.08 8.67 -5.22
N VAL A 103 -8.92 7.70 -4.85
CA VAL A 103 -8.81 6.32 -5.32
C VAL A 103 -8.97 6.24 -6.85
N SER A 104 -10.01 6.87 -7.43
CA SER A 104 -10.22 6.81 -8.89
C SER A 104 -9.07 7.45 -9.64
N THR A 105 -8.60 8.62 -9.19
CA THR A 105 -7.43 9.31 -9.75
C THR A 105 -6.19 8.42 -9.74
N CYS A 106 -5.94 7.72 -8.62
CA CYS A 106 -4.80 6.83 -8.48
C CYS A 106 -4.88 5.62 -9.42
N LEU A 107 -6.03 4.93 -9.46
CA LEU A 107 -6.23 3.75 -10.31
C LEU A 107 -6.16 4.10 -11.80
N LEU A 108 -6.76 5.21 -12.21
CA LEU A 108 -6.66 5.70 -13.59
C LEU A 108 -5.21 6.04 -13.95
N SER A 109 -4.46 6.69 -13.05
CA SER A 109 -3.05 7.02 -13.28
C SER A 109 -2.16 5.77 -13.38
N LEU A 110 -2.43 4.74 -12.57
CA LEU A 110 -1.74 3.45 -12.66
C LEU A 110 -2.03 2.75 -13.99
N SER A 111 -3.28 2.83 -14.44
CA SER A 111 -3.72 2.17 -15.67
C SER A 111 -3.09 2.73 -16.95
N ASP A 112 -2.53 3.94 -16.88
CA ASP A 112 -1.83 4.59 -17.99
C ASP A 112 -0.33 4.23 -18.05
N LEU A 113 0.17 3.42 -17.09
CA LEU A 113 1.57 3.01 -17.07
C LEU A 113 1.90 1.96 -18.13
N PRO A 114 3.15 1.95 -18.66
CA PRO A 114 3.62 0.88 -19.53
C PRO A 114 3.42 -0.49 -18.89
N ARG A 115 3.00 -1.46 -19.69
CA ARG A 115 2.76 -2.86 -19.26
C ARG A 115 1.62 -3.05 -18.26
N PHE A 116 0.88 -2.01 -17.87
CA PHE A 116 -0.25 -2.16 -16.94
C PHE A 116 -1.25 -3.21 -17.42
N GLN A 117 -1.62 -3.17 -18.70
CA GLN A 117 -2.54 -4.15 -19.29
C GLN A 117 -2.03 -5.60 -19.20
N LEU A 118 -0.71 -5.81 -19.27
CA LEU A 118 -0.13 -7.14 -19.06
C LEU A 118 -0.20 -7.53 -17.58
N LEU A 119 0.03 -6.59 -16.66
CA LEU A 119 -0.07 -6.84 -15.22
C LEU A 119 -1.50 -7.19 -14.81
N SER A 120 -2.51 -6.52 -15.36
CA SER A 120 -3.91 -6.79 -15.01
C SER A 120 -4.39 -8.18 -15.44
N MET A 121 -3.75 -8.79 -16.45
CA MET A 121 -4.01 -10.19 -16.82
C MET A 121 -3.63 -11.20 -15.72
N PHE A 122 -2.77 -10.81 -14.77
CA PHE A 122 -2.37 -11.66 -13.64
C PHE A 122 -3.25 -11.48 -12.40
N PHE A 123 -4.28 -10.61 -12.46
CA PHE A 123 -5.21 -10.45 -11.36
C PHE A 123 -6.09 -11.69 -11.21
N GLY A 124 -6.06 -12.25 -10.00
CA GLY A 124 -6.88 -13.38 -9.60
C GLY A 124 -8.24 -12.93 -9.10
N ASP A 125 -8.97 -13.89 -8.51
CA ASP A 125 -10.32 -13.65 -8.02
C ASP A 125 -10.34 -12.65 -6.85
N ASP A 126 -9.30 -12.63 -6.01
CA ASP A 126 -9.19 -11.70 -4.89
C ASP A 126 -9.07 -10.25 -5.38
N GLU A 127 -8.18 -9.96 -6.33
CA GLU A 127 -8.03 -8.61 -6.88
C GLU A 127 -9.29 -8.16 -7.63
N LYS A 128 -9.96 -9.07 -8.36
CA LYS A 128 -11.22 -8.78 -9.05
C LYS A 128 -12.33 -8.44 -8.06
N LYS A 129 -12.44 -9.20 -6.98
CA LYS A 129 -13.39 -8.95 -5.90
C LYS A 129 -13.13 -7.60 -5.22
N ASP A 130 -11.87 -7.27 -4.93
CA ASP A 130 -11.50 -5.95 -4.37
C ASP A 130 -11.89 -4.81 -5.34
N LEU A 131 -11.66 -4.99 -6.65
CA LEU A 131 -12.07 -4.01 -7.67
C LEU A 131 -13.59 -3.84 -7.75
N GLU A 132 -14.35 -4.93 -7.64
CA GLU A 132 -15.82 -4.85 -7.58
C GLU A 132 -16.30 -4.03 -6.39
N ILE A 133 -15.69 -4.22 -5.22
CA ILE A 133 -16.00 -3.44 -4.01
C ILE A 133 -15.66 -1.97 -4.26
N ILE A 134 -14.43 -1.67 -4.70
CA ILE A 134 -13.97 -0.30 -4.98
C ILE A 134 -14.95 0.40 -5.93
N CYS A 135 -15.31 -0.25 -7.04
CA CYS A 135 -16.16 0.34 -8.08
C CYS A 135 -17.57 0.71 -7.60
N ARG A 136 -18.06 0.17 -6.48
CA ARG A 136 -19.35 0.57 -5.88
C ARG A 136 -19.32 1.97 -5.26
N PHE A 137 -18.13 2.44 -4.86
CA PHE A 137 -17.94 3.75 -4.23
C PHE A 137 -17.55 4.85 -5.23
N LEU A 138 -17.12 4.47 -6.44
CA LEU A 138 -16.65 5.42 -7.44
C LEU A 138 -17.79 6.05 -8.25
N PRO A 139 -17.59 7.25 -8.82
CA PRO A 139 -18.48 7.78 -9.84
C PRO A 139 -18.66 6.77 -10.98
N ARG A 140 -19.88 6.69 -11.53
CA ARG A 140 -20.22 5.71 -12.58
C ARG A 140 -19.28 5.76 -13.78
N SER A 141 -18.87 6.95 -14.22
CA SER A 141 -17.91 7.12 -15.32
C SER A 141 -16.58 6.42 -15.03
N ASP A 142 -16.04 6.67 -13.84
CA ASP A 142 -14.72 6.17 -13.42
C ASP A 142 -14.78 4.67 -13.19
N ALA A 143 -15.85 4.17 -12.58
CA ALA A 143 -16.08 2.75 -12.36
C ALA A 143 -16.09 1.96 -13.68
N VAL A 144 -16.78 2.46 -14.72
CA VAL A 144 -16.82 1.82 -16.04
C VAL A 144 -15.42 1.77 -16.65
N THR A 145 -14.70 2.91 -16.66
CA THR A 145 -13.34 2.97 -17.22
C THR A 145 -12.37 2.08 -16.45
N ILE A 146 -12.43 2.05 -15.13
CA ILE A 146 -11.56 1.21 -14.29
C ILE A 146 -11.85 -0.27 -14.54
N ARG A 147 -13.12 -0.68 -14.59
CA ARG A 147 -13.50 -2.07 -14.92
C ARG A 147 -12.92 -2.53 -16.24
N GLU A 148 -13.08 -1.71 -17.28
CA GLU A 148 -12.52 -1.98 -18.61
C GLU A 148 -11.00 -2.14 -18.56
N LYS A 149 -10.29 -1.16 -17.97
CA LYS A 149 -8.82 -1.17 -17.95
C LYS A 149 -8.22 -2.29 -17.08
N TYR A 150 -8.89 -2.64 -15.99
CA TYR A 150 -8.44 -3.68 -15.06
C TYR A 150 -8.94 -5.08 -15.43
N GLY A 151 -9.75 -5.23 -16.49
CA GLY A 151 -10.21 -6.53 -16.98
C GLY A 151 -11.27 -7.19 -16.08
N VAL A 152 -12.11 -6.38 -15.44
CA VAL A 152 -13.26 -6.84 -14.63
C VAL A 152 -14.51 -6.68 -15.48
N GLU A 153 -15.13 -7.79 -15.89
CA GLU A 153 -16.37 -7.76 -16.66
C GLU A 153 -17.52 -7.17 -15.82
N GLU A 154 -18.46 -6.47 -16.47
CA GLU A 154 -19.72 -6.12 -15.81
C GLU A 154 -20.50 -7.41 -15.58
N ILE A 155 -20.74 -7.76 -14.31
CA ILE A 155 -21.75 -8.76 -13.99
C ILE A 155 -23.08 -8.14 -14.39
N ASN A 156 -23.60 -8.54 -15.55
CA ASN A 156 -24.96 -8.24 -15.93
C ASN A 156 -25.86 -8.91 -14.88
N GLU A 157 -26.39 -8.13 -13.94
CA GLU A 157 -27.49 -8.56 -13.09
C GLU A 157 -28.72 -8.74 -13.99
N GLU A 158 -28.99 -9.98 -14.40
CA GLU A 158 -30.27 -10.41 -14.99
C GLU A 158 -31.39 -10.48 -13.94
#